data_AF-A0A5J4QW57-F1
#
_entry.id   AF-A0A5J4QW57-F1
#
_cell.length_a   1.000
_cell.length_b   1.000
_cell.length_c   1.000
_cell.angle_alpha   90.00
_cell.angle_beta   90.00
_cell.angle_gamma   90.00
#
_symmetry.space_group_name_H-M   'P 1'
#
loop_
_entity.id
_entity.type
_entity.pdbx_description
1 polymer ?
#
loop_
_entity_poly.entity_id
_entity_poly.type
_entity_poly.pdbx_seq_one_letter_code
_entity_poly.pdbx_strand_id
1 'polypeptide(L)'
;MIRTQHNAMIIYDDDKHSFIVKKKKEDIERIIPYLLSDKDREGNLFNENHTEYEYMIFYKKDVIENEIYEIHEKNLPGPIKRIGWLFPIRSLISTSHDYAQNPHYCRYAFVAYRKLIDKFYLEKKEGNLIDKKFEEIINDDFEDALLFIYKKELTKEIPDFKVGNYYPSFYKYGYYLSIADSNLTEIPLPERSITIHQISSDLTSNPINNEFLDKFFKSLYFENDPRLKFHILYQIIELLIEDILIHSLENIIQSFKDKKIYTRSLQDKIKKIEPEKDRINKLMEWCHMNSNNNDNLHDKCIAFLSSKKRLQVDFPESLYNFRNFIVHDFRHMADDIETVREINFEFELFIFDLLISYKHKTD
;
A
#
# COMPACT_ATOMS: atom_id res chain seq x y z
N MET A 1 25.90 21.59 -5.53
CA MET A 1 25.39 21.73 -4.14
C MET A 1 26.19 20.80 -3.25
N ILE A 2 26.85 21.33 -2.23
CA ILE A 2 27.89 20.65 -1.44
C ILE A 2 27.23 19.58 -0.55
N ARG A 3 27.61 18.29 -0.75
CA ARG A 3 27.28 17.19 0.16
C ARG A 3 28.02 17.40 1.47
N THR A 4 27.35 17.93 2.49
CA THR A 4 27.85 17.90 3.87
C THR A 4 27.90 16.45 4.35
N GLN A 5 29.10 15.87 4.40
CA GLN A 5 29.36 14.59 5.07
C GLN A 5 28.91 14.68 6.53
N HIS A 6 27.95 13.82 6.92
CA HIS A 6 27.44 13.74 8.27
C HIS A 6 28.52 13.11 9.16
N ASN A 7 28.95 13.85 10.18
CA ASN A 7 30.11 13.53 11.02
C ASN A 7 29.67 12.94 12.38
N ALA A 8 28.66 12.07 12.36
CA ALA A 8 28.10 11.48 13.56
C ALA A 8 28.06 9.97 13.46
N MET A 9 28.31 9.29 14.57
CA MET A 9 28.48 7.84 14.64
C MET A 9 27.53 7.29 15.71
N ILE A 10 26.85 6.19 15.37
CA ILE A 10 25.99 5.44 16.29
C ILE A 10 26.70 4.13 16.61
N ILE A 11 26.93 3.87 17.91
CA ILE A 11 27.59 2.67 18.43
C ILE A 11 26.63 2.02 19.42
N TYR A 12 26.56 0.69 19.43
CA TYR A 12 25.84 -0.04 20.48
C TYR A 12 26.82 -0.52 21.56
N ASP A 13 26.44 -0.33 22.82
CA ASP A 13 27.19 -0.70 24.01
C ASP A 13 26.41 -1.81 24.74
N ASP A 14 26.88 -3.06 24.64
CA ASP A 14 26.28 -4.27 25.24
C ASP A 14 26.26 -4.19 26.77
N ASP A 15 27.34 -3.67 27.39
CA ASP A 15 27.43 -3.55 28.85
C ASP A 15 26.37 -2.59 29.41
N LYS A 16 26.06 -1.51 28.66
CA LYS A 16 25.03 -0.53 29.03
C LYS A 16 23.66 -0.82 28.44
N HIS A 17 23.54 -1.83 27.58
CA HIS A 17 22.32 -2.13 26.81
C HIS A 17 21.76 -0.89 26.11
N SER A 18 22.62 -0.10 25.45
CA SER A 18 22.28 1.25 24.98
C SER A 18 22.96 1.63 23.66
N PHE A 19 22.30 2.48 22.87
CA PHE A 19 22.92 3.15 21.73
C PHE A 19 23.58 4.46 22.15
N ILE A 20 24.84 4.63 21.76
CA ILE A 20 25.64 5.83 21.96
C ILE A 20 25.71 6.60 20.64
N VAL A 21 25.19 7.82 20.64
CA VAL A 21 25.25 8.75 19.50
C VAL A 21 26.35 9.78 19.78
N LYS A 22 27.36 9.83 18.91
CA LYS A 22 28.48 10.79 19.02
C LYS A 22 28.48 11.74 17.83
N LYS A 23 28.31 13.05 18.08
CA LYS A 23 28.46 14.09 17.07
C LYS A 23 29.86 14.70 17.14
N LYS A 24 30.74 14.37 16.18
CA LYS A 24 32.17 14.75 16.20
C LYS A 24 32.43 16.27 16.27
N LYS A 25 31.46 17.10 15.89
CA LYS A 25 31.61 18.56 15.88
C LYS A 25 31.17 19.25 17.17
N GLU A 26 30.36 18.60 17.99
CA GLU A 26 29.68 19.24 19.12
C GLU A 26 30.17 18.69 20.47
N ASP A 27 31.00 17.63 20.47
CA ASP A 27 31.41 16.88 21.67
C ASP A 27 30.22 16.41 22.52
N ILE A 28 29.07 16.21 21.87
CA ILE A 28 27.85 15.70 22.48
C ILE A 28 27.84 14.18 22.32
N GLU A 29 27.85 13.50 23.47
CA GLU A 29 27.57 12.08 23.59
C GLU A 29 26.18 11.90 24.19
N ARG A 30 25.34 11.12 23.50
CA ARG A 30 23.99 10.81 23.97
C ARG A 30 23.82 9.31 24.10
N ILE A 31 23.35 8.89 25.28
CA ILE A 31 23.05 7.49 25.58
C ILE A 31 21.54 7.30 25.46
N ILE A 32 21.14 6.35 24.64
CA ILE A 32 19.74 6.01 24.36
C ILE A 32 19.53 4.54 24.77
N PRO A 33 18.83 4.25 25.87
CA PRO A 33 18.58 2.89 26.33
C PRO A 33 17.82 2.06 25.30
N TYR A 34 18.24 0.81 25.10
CA TYR A 34 17.48 -0.16 24.32
C TYR A 34 16.75 -1.09 25.29
N LEU A 35 15.48 -1.42 25.04
CA LEU A 35 14.65 -2.17 26.02
C LEU A 35 14.42 -3.64 25.64
N LEU A 36 14.48 -3.94 24.35
CA LEU A 36 14.21 -5.27 23.84
C LEU A 36 15.43 -6.18 23.95
N SER A 37 15.26 -7.47 23.68
CA SER A 37 16.39 -8.39 23.54
C SER A 37 17.31 -7.94 22.39
N ASP A 38 18.62 -8.01 22.63
CA ASP A 38 19.71 -7.67 21.70
C ASP A 38 20.53 -8.91 21.27
N LYS A 39 20.14 -10.09 21.76
CA LYS A 39 20.84 -11.36 21.58
C LYS A 39 19.96 -12.37 20.88
N ASP A 40 20.58 -13.24 20.10
CA ASP A 40 19.90 -14.37 19.49
C ASP A 40 19.70 -15.53 20.50
N ARG A 41 19.12 -16.64 20.02
CA ARG A 41 18.86 -17.82 20.87
C ARG A 41 20.12 -18.46 21.42
N GLU A 42 21.27 -18.21 20.81
CA GLU A 42 22.58 -18.73 21.22
C GLU A 42 23.29 -17.75 22.17
N GLY A 43 22.70 -16.59 22.44
CA GLY A 43 23.27 -15.54 23.29
C GLY A 43 24.22 -14.60 22.56
N ASN A 44 24.34 -14.70 21.23
CA ASN A 44 25.21 -13.82 20.46
C ASN A 44 24.51 -12.48 20.22
N LEU A 45 25.25 -11.38 20.41
CA LEU A 45 24.78 -10.04 20.09
C LEU A 45 24.38 -9.92 18.62
N PHE A 46 23.27 -9.23 18.34
CA PHE A 46 22.89 -8.92 16.97
C PHE A 46 23.96 -8.07 16.28
N ASN A 47 24.48 -8.60 15.17
CA ASN A 47 25.54 -7.99 14.37
C ASN A 47 25.07 -7.60 12.97
N GLU A 48 23.75 -7.39 12.80
CA GLU A 48 23.16 -7.08 11.50
C GLU A 48 23.71 -5.79 10.90
N ASN A 49 24.06 -5.85 9.61
CA ASN A 49 24.43 -4.66 8.87
C ASN A 49 23.18 -3.85 8.51
N HIS A 50 22.91 -2.79 9.27
CA HIS A 50 21.77 -1.89 9.04
C HIS A 50 21.63 -1.34 7.60
N THR A 51 22.69 -1.28 6.78
CA THR A 51 22.58 -0.83 5.38
C THR A 51 21.90 -1.85 4.47
N GLU A 52 21.83 -3.11 4.90
CA GLU A 52 21.13 -4.21 4.21
C GLU A 52 19.62 -4.20 4.44
N TYR A 53 19.13 -3.27 5.27
CA TYR A 53 17.73 -3.13 5.60
C TYR A 53 17.18 -1.83 5.06
N GLU A 54 15.93 -1.87 4.61
CA GLU A 54 15.13 -0.71 4.26
C GLU A 54 13.81 -0.75 5.02
N TYR A 55 13.18 0.41 5.16
CA TYR A 55 11.92 0.53 5.88
C TYR A 55 11.00 1.57 5.25
N MET A 56 9.71 1.43 5.52
CA MET A 56 8.68 2.41 5.21
C MET A 56 7.78 2.57 6.43
N ILE A 57 7.34 3.81 6.68
CA ILE A 57 6.41 4.12 7.76
C ILE A 57 5.00 4.17 7.18
N PHE A 58 4.08 3.49 7.86
CA PHE A 58 2.65 3.51 7.60
C PHE A 58 1.93 4.06 8.83
N TYR A 59 0.66 4.39 8.66
CA TYR A 59 -0.21 4.91 9.70
C TYR A 59 -1.53 4.14 9.69
N LYS A 60 -2.02 3.86 10.89
CA LYS A 60 -3.34 3.30 11.15
C LYS A 60 -3.79 3.85 12.50
N LYS A 61 -5.02 4.34 12.58
CA LYS A 61 -5.54 4.92 13.81
C LYS A 61 -5.77 3.85 14.86
N ASP A 62 -5.54 4.22 16.12
CA ASP A 62 -5.80 3.39 17.30
C ASP A 62 -4.97 2.10 17.27
N VAL A 63 -3.74 2.18 16.73
CA VAL A 63 -2.81 1.03 16.67
C VAL A 63 -2.42 0.61 18.07
N ILE A 64 -2.65 -0.68 18.35
CA ILE A 64 -2.20 -1.29 19.60
C ILE A 64 -0.78 -1.83 19.46
N GLU A 65 -0.02 -1.80 20.56
CA GLU A 65 1.40 -2.16 20.61
C GLU A 65 1.71 -3.59 20.12
N ASN A 66 0.74 -4.50 20.23
CA ASN A 66 0.88 -5.91 19.86
C ASN A 66 0.52 -6.20 18.39
N GLU A 67 0.24 -5.19 17.56
CA GLU A 67 0.03 -5.33 16.10
C GLU A 67 1.34 -5.63 15.34
N ILE A 68 1.98 -6.74 15.69
CA ILE A 68 3.28 -7.15 15.18
C ILE A 68 3.09 -8.33 14.23
N TYR A 69 3.44 -8.11 12.96
CA TYR A 69 3.15 -9.05 11.88
C TYR A 69 4.38 -9.42 11.07
N GLU A 70 4.50 -10.71 10.75
CA GLU A 70 5.40 -11.16 9.69
C GLU A 70 4.79 -10.86 8.32
N ILE A 71 5.52 -10.12 7.49
CA ILE A 71 5.08 -9.77 6.13
C ILE A 71 5.60 -10.79 5.13
N HIS A 72 4.66 -11.36 4.38
CA HIS A 72 4.90 -12.41 3.41
C HIS A 72 4.50 -11.97 2.00
N GLU A 73 5.29 -12.35 1.01
CA GLU A 73 5.08 -12.05 -0.40
C GLU A 73 4.63 -13.31 -1.16
N LYS A 74 3.63 -13.15 -2.06
CA LYS A 74 2.97 -14.26 -2.78
C LYS A 74 2.93 -14.12 -4.31
N ASN A 75 3.56 -13.12 -4.93
CA ASN A 75 3.39 -12.90 -6.38
C ASN A 75 4.35 -13.70 -7.25
N LEU A 76 5.38 -14.30 -6.67
CA LEU A 76 6.26 -15.20 -7.41
C LEU A 76 5.69 -16.62 -7.46
N PRO A 77 5.84 -17.35 -8.59
CA PRO A 77 5.62 -18.79 -8.61
C PRO A 77 6.59 -19.44 -7.62
N GLY A 78 6.10 -19.86 -6.46
CA GLY A 78 6.94 -20.39 -5.39
C GLY A 78 6.24 -20.41 -4.03
N PRO A 79 6.94 -20.89 -2.98
CA PRO A 79 6.43 -20.83 -1.62
C PRO A 79 6.33 -19.38 -1.15
N ILE A 80 5.30 -19.09 -0.36
CA ILE A 80 5.10 -17.80 0.31
C ILE A 80 6.36 -17.48 1.13
N LYS A 81 7.02 -16.36 0.83
CA LYS A 81 8.30 -15.98 1.43
C LYS A 81 8.11 -14.82 2.40
N ARG A 82 8.57 -14.97 3.65
CA ARG A 82 8.65 -13.83 4.58
C ARG A 82 9.72 -12.86 4.11
N ILE A 83 9.34 -11.60 3.90
CA ILE A 83 10.26 -10.55 3.45
C ILE A 83 10.65 -9.57 4.57
N GLY A 84 9.84 -9.48 5.62
CA GLY A 84 10.07 -8.50 6.68
C GLY A 84 9.04 -8.56 7.82
N TRP A 85 9.01 -7.50 8.60
CA TRP A 85 8.11 -7.31 9.73
C TRP A 85 7.43 -5.94 9.63
N LEU A 86 6.16 -5.88 10.05
CA LEU A 86 5.40 -4.65 10.28
C LEU A 86 5.04 -4.60 11.76
N PHE A 87 5.35 -3.50 12.44
CA PHE A 87 5.05 -3.33 13.85
C PHE A 87 4.88 -1.87 14.23
N PRO A 88 4.15 -1.54 15.31
CA PRO A 88 4.00 -0.18 15.81
C PRO A 88 5.36 0.36 16.23
N ILE A 89 5.68 1.61 15.90
CA ILE A 89 6.97 2.19 16.32
C ILE A 89 7.08 2.25 17.85
N ARG A 90 5.96 2.38 18.56
CA ARG A 90 5.88 2.33 20.04
C ARG A 90 6.33 0.99 20.63
N SER A 91 6.22 -0.13 19.92
CA SER A 91 6.70 -1.43 20.40
C SER A 91 8.23 -1.50 20.52
N LEU A 92 8.96 -0.51 19.99
CA LEU A 92 10.41 -0.40 20.14
C LEU A 92 10.85 0.13 21.51
N ILE A 93 9.95 0.80 22.23
CA ILE A 93 10.23 1.44 23.52
C ILE A 93 9.41 0.81 24.67
N SER A 94 8.93 -0.41 24.49
CA SER A 94 8.15 -1.13 25.49
C SER A 94 8.47 -2.62 25.44
N THR A 95 8.32 -3.29 26.58
CA THR A 95 8.48 -4.75 26.72
C THR A 95 7.15 -5.45 27.01
N SER A 96 6.03 -4.74 26.86
CA SER A 96 4.69 -5.22 27.27
C SER A 96 4.00 -6.08 26.20
N HIS A 97 4.51 -6.06 24.98
CA HIS A 97 4.00 -6.83 23.85
C HIS A 97 4.60 -8.25 23.77
N ASP A 98 3.91 -9.18 23.10
CA ASP A 98 4.23 -10.63 23.10
C ASP A 98 5.56 -10.97 22.43
N TYR A 99 6.09 -10.05 21.63
CA TYR A 99 7.31 -10.23 20.84
C TYR A 99 8.57 -9.65 21.51
N ALA A 100 8.48 -9.08 22.72
CA ALA A 100 9.60 -8.37 23.35
C ALA A 100 10.85 -9.25 23.58
N GLN A 101 10.66 -10.57 23.65
CA GLN A 101 11.71 -11.58 23.79
C GLN A 101 11.82 -12.51 22.57
N ASN A 102 11.10 -12.23 21.47
CA ASN A 102 11.16 -13.03 20.26
C ASN A 102 12.42 -12.66 19.46
N PRO A 103 13.43 -13.55 19.31
CA PRO A 103 14.70 -13.18 18.68
C PRO A 103 14.58 -12.84 17.19
N HIS A 104 13.55 -13.33 16.50
CA HIS A 104 13.33 -12.99 15.08
C HIS A 104 12.78 -11.58 14.92
N TYR A 105 11.82 -11.18 15.75
CA TYR A 105 11.35 -9.79 15.80
C TYR A 105 12.44 -8.85 16.31
N CYS A 106 13.06 -9.19 17.45
CA CYS A 106 14.05 -8.33 18.12
C CYS A 106 15.24 -8.00 17.22
N ARG A 107 15.64 -8.92 16.34
CA ARG A 107 16.67 -8.67 15.32
C ARG A 107 16.30 -7.55 14.35
N TYR A 108 15.04 -7.49 13.90
CA TYR A 108 14.56 -6.41 13.04
C TYR A 108 14.30 -5.13 13.85
N ALA A 109 13.78 -5.25 15.07
CA ALA A 109 13.56 -4.14 15.98
C ALA A 109 14.87 -3.40 16.31
N PHE A 110 15.96 -4.12 16.55
CA PHE A 110 17.29 -3.55 16.80
C PHE A 110 17.77 -2.67 15.63
N VAL A 111 17.59 -3.15 14.38
CA VAL A 111 17.95 -2.39 13.18
C VAL A 111 17.02 -1.19 12.99
N ALA A 112 15.71 -1.36 13.20
CA ALA A 112 14.73 -0.28 13.11
C ALA A 112 15.03 0.83 14.12
N TYR A 113 15.30 0.48 15.38
CA TYR A 113 15.67 1.39 16.45
C TYR A 113 16.88 2.25 16.06
N ARG A 114 17.96 1.61 15.58
CA ARG A 114 19.15 2.29 15.08
C ARG A 114 18.84 3.25 13.92
N LYS A 115 18.02 2.83 12.95
CA LYS A 115 17.65 3.66 11.79
C LYS A 115 16.80 4.87 12.17
N LEU A 116 15.93 4.72 13.17
CA LEU A 116 15.15 5.83 13.70
C LEU A 116 16.05 6.83 14.43
N ILE A 117 16.99 6.38 15.26
CA ILE A 117 18.02 7.24 15.85
C ILE A 117 18.77 8.03 14.75
N ASP A 118 19.21 7.33 13.69
CA ASP A 118 19.92 7.94 12.56
C ASP A 118 19.10 9.07 11.92
N LYS A 119 17.83 8.79 11.59
CA LYS A 119 16.89 9.77 11.03
C LYS A 119 16.67 10.98 11.94
N PHE A 120 16.48 10.80 13.25
CA PHE A 120 16.17 11.93 14.13
C PHE A 120 17.39 12.74 14.52
N TYR A 121 18.50 12.08 14.86
CA TYR A 121 19.65 12.78 15.41
C TYR A 121 20.63 13.23 14.34
N LEU A 122 20.69 12.56 13.18
CA LEU A 122 21.66 12.87 12.14
C LEU A 122 21.05 13.62 10.95
N GLU A 123 19.80 13.30 10.54
CA GLU A 123 19.19 13.92 9.35
C GLU A 123 18.38 15.20 9.65
N LYS A 124 17.68 15.31 10.80
CA LYS A 124 16.95 16.54 11.16
C LYS A 124 17.94 17.67 11.51
N LYS A 125 17.83 18.80 10.79
CA LYS A 125 18.78 19.94 10.82
C LYS A 125 18.55 21.00 11.90
N GLU A 126 17.54 20.89 12.76
CA GLU A 126 17.13 22.02 13.61
C GLU A 126 17.06 21.71 15.12
N GLY A 127 17.88 22.44 15.87
CA GLY A 127 17.55 23.25 17.06
C GLY A 127 16.97 22.60 18.32
N ASN A 128 15.98 21.71 18.21
CA ASN A 128 15.09 21.33 19.34
C ASN A 128 15.14 19.84 19.73
N LEU A 129 15.91 19.01 19.02
CA LEU A 129 16.03 17.57 19.32
C LEU A 129 17.08 17.27 20.40
N ILE A 130 17.83 18.28 20.85
CA ILE A 130 18.91 18.09 21.82
C ILE A 130 18.34 17.74 23.20
N ASP A 131 17.13 18.23 23.55
CA ASP A 131 16.59 18.12 24.91
C ASP A 131 15.52 17.03 25.10
N LYS A 132 14.80 16.62 24.05
CA LYS A 132 13.74 15.59 24.15
C LYS A 132 14.32 14.19 24.21
N LYS A 133 13.88 13.35 25.16
CA LYS A 133 14.25 11.92 25.22
C LYS A 133 13.77 11.16 23.98
N PHE A 134 14.43 10.06 23.61
CA PHE A 134 14.05 9.32 22.42
C PHE A 134 12.64 8.72 22.55
N GLU A 135 12.28 8.28 23.75
CA GLU A 135 10.95 7.77 24.08
C GLU A 135 9.88 8.86 23.93
N GLU A 136 10.19 10.10 24.30
CA GLU A 136 9.29 11.25 24.10
C GLU A 136 9.10 11.53 22.60
N ILE A 137 10.17 11.49 21.79
CA ILE A 137 10.08 11.65 20.33
C ILE A 137 9.19 10.56 19.74
N ILE A 138 9.36 9.30 20.15
CA ILE A 138 8.55 8.19 19.65
C ILE A 138 7.08 8.35 20.04
N ASN A 139 6.80 8.73 21.28
CA ASN A 139 5.43 8.90 21.75
C ASN A 139 4.71 10.08 21.09
N ASP A 140 5.41 11.21 20.90
CA ASP A 140 4.85 12.45 20.34
C ASP A 140 4.68 12.37 18.80
N ASP A 141 5.69 11.87 18.08
CA ASP A 141 5.73 11.94 16.61
C ASP A 141 5.14 10.68 15.93
N PHE A 142 4.97 9.56 16.66
CA PHE A 142 4.67 8.23 16.08
C PHE A 142 3.55 7.46 16.79
N GLU A 143 2.56 8.17 17.33
CA GLU A 143 1.44 7.57 18.08
C GLU A 143 0.78 6.41 17.36
N ASP A 144 0.40 6.64 16.10
CA ASP A 144 -0.37 5.74 15.25
C ASP A 144 0.46 5.19 14.08
N ALA A 145 1.79 5.23 14.23
CA ALA A 145 2.71 4.86 13.17
C ALA A 145 3.22 3.43 13.32
N LEU A 146 3.23 2.71 12.20
CA LEU A 146 3.87 1.41 12.07
C LEU A 146 5.08 1.50 11.16
N LEU A 147 6.06 0.65 11.41
CA LEU A 147 7.27 0.54 10.61
C LEU A 147 7.31 -0.83 9.94
N PHE A 148 7.22 -0.82 8.62
CA PHE A 148 7.54 -1.99 7.81
C PHE A 148 9.04 -1.99 7.53
N ILE A 149 9.76 -3.02 8.00
CA ILE A 149 11.19 -3.19 7.77
C ILE A 149 11.47 -4.54 7.11
N TYR A 150 12.33 -4.53 6.10
CA TYR A 150 12.69 -5.70 5.32
C TYR A 150 14.19 -5.74 5.03
N LYS A 151 14.71 -6.96 4.85
CA LYS A 151 16.12 -7.17 4.45
C LYS A 151 16.18 -7.25 2.92
N LYS A 152 17.05 -6.45 2.31
CA LYS A 152 17.21 -6.35 0.85
C LYS A 152 17.46 -7.70 0.19
N GLU A 153 18.21 -8.58 0.86
CA GLU A 153 18.48 -9.92 0.38
C GLU A 153 17.21 -10.77 0.17
N LEU A 154 16.21 -10.61 1.03
CA LEU A 154 14.96 -11.36 0.93
C LEU A 154 14.11 -10.93 -0.26
N THR A 155 14.33 -9.71 -0.75
CA THR A 155 13.57 -9.12 -1.87
C THR A 155 14.31 -9.14 -3.20
N LYS A 156 15.57 -9.59 -3.25
CA LYS A 156 16.39 -9.65 -4.49
C LYS A 156 15.76 -10.46 -5.62
N GLU A 157 15.01 -11.50 -5.27
CA GLU A 157 14.38 -12.41 -6.24
C GLU A 157 13.06 -11.86 -6.79
N ILE A 158 12.54 -10.77 -6.21
CA ILE A 158 11.30 -10.13 -6.64
C ILE A 158 11.66 -9.08 -7.71
N PRO A 159 11.20 -9.26 -8.96
CA PRO A 159 11.45 -8.31 -10.04
C PRO A 159 10.95 -6.91 -9.66
N ASP A 160 11.81 -5.90 -9.86
CA ASP A 160 11.50 -4.49 -9.62
C ASP A 160 10.87 -4.19 -8.25
N PHE A 161 11.30 -4.92 -7.21
CA PHE A 161 10.79 -4.75 -5.86
C PHE A 161 10.84 -3.29 -5.42
N LYS A 162 9.66 -2.73 -5.15
CA LYS A 162 9.44 -1.42 -4.54
C LYS A 162 8.27 -1.54 -3.59
N VAL A 163 8.40 -1.04 -2.37
CA VAL A 163 7.30 -1.05 -1.39
C VAL A 163 6.04 -0.38 -1.95
N GLY A 164 6.20 0.64 -2.81
CA GLY A 164 5.08 1.31 -3.47
C GLY A 164 4.22 0.42 -4.36
N ASN A 165 4.79 -0.64 -4.92
CA ASN A 165 4.02 -1.62 -5.69
C ASN A 165 3.07 -2.45 -4.80
N TYR A 166 3.23 -2.40 -3.47
CA TYR A 166 2.41 -3.15 -2.52
C TYR A 166 1.39 -2.27 -1.78
N TYR A 167 1.29 -0.97 -2.11
CA TYR A 167 0.32 -0.07 -1.49
C TYR A 167 -1.13 -0.58 -1.52
N PRO A 168 -1.67 -1.16 -2.62
CA PRO A 168 -3.02 -1.70 -2.58
C PRO A 168 -3.18 -2.77 -1.48
N SER A 169 -2.19 -3.64 -1.28
CA SER A 169 -2.24 -4.65 -0.23
C SER A 169 -2.16 -4.06 1.16
N PHE A 170 -1.22 -3.13 1.41
CA PHE A 170 -1.13 -2.46 2.71
C PHE A 170 -2.43 -1.69 3.04
N TYR A 171 -3.01 -1.00 2.06
CA TYR A 171 -4.23 -0.21 2.24
C TYR A 171 -5.44 -1.10 2.49
N LYS A 172 -5.53 -2.29 1.86
CA LYS A 172 -6.54 -3.31 2.20
C LYS A 172 -6.49 -3.78 3.64
N TYR A 173 -5.33 -3.75 4.27
CA TYR A 173 -5.17 -4.07 5.69
C TYR A 173 -5.24 -2.84 6.61
N GLY A 174 -5.54 -1.66 6.06
CA GLY A 174 -5.71 -0.43 6.81
C GLY A 174 -4.41 0.32 7.12
N TYR A 175 -3.30 -0.01 6.46
CA TYR A 175 -2.01 0.63 6.66
C TYR A 175 -1.74 1.65 5.56
N TYR A 176 -1.88 2.94 5.87
CA TYR A 176 -1.83 4.04 4.90
C TYR A 176 -0.54 4.86 5.02
N LEU A 177 -0.22 5.70 4.04
CA LEU A 177 0.94 6.61 4.12
C LEU A 177 0.68 7.88 4.94
N SER A 178 -0.58 8.13 5.32
CA SER A 178 -1.01 9.29 6.10
C SER A 178 -2.10 8.89 7.08
N ILE A 179 -2.13 9.54 8.25
CA ILE A 179 -3.16 9.31 9.27
C ILE A 179 -4.52 9.92 8.95
N ALA A 180 -4.55 10.96 8.10
CA ALA A 180 -5.75 11.73 7.82
C ALA A 180 -6.92 10.88 7.29
N ASP A 181 -6.61 9.71 6.73
CA ASP A 181 -7.55 8.86 6.01
C ASP A 181 -7.49 7.40 6.47
N SER A 182 -7.09 7.15 7.72
CA SER A 182 -7.29 5.83 8.32
C SER A 182 -8.80 5.54 8.34
N ASN A 183 -9.27 4.76 7.37
CA ASN A 183 -10.66 4.31 7.36
C ASN A 183 -10.95 3.61 8.69
N LEU A 184 -12.00 4.08 9.38
CA LEU A 184 -12.40 3.60 10.72
C LEU A 184 -13.04 2.20 10.70
N THR A 185 -13.20 1.62 9.51
CA THR A 185 -13.78 0.29 9.37
C THR A 185 -12.81 -0.73 9.94
N GLU A 186 -13.25 -1.50 10.93
CA GLU A 186 -12.48 -2.62 11.48
C GLU A 186 -12.21 -3.64 10.37
N ILE A 187 -10.99 -3.64 9.86
CA ILE A 187 -10.52 -4.66 8.93
C ILE A 187 -10.08 -5.86 9.79
N PRO A 188 -10.65 -7.06 9.58
CA PRO A 188 -10.22 -8.26 10.29
C PRO A 188 -8.73 -8.51 10.01
N LEU A 189 -7.89 -8.38 11.04
CA LEU A 189 -6.47 -8.62 10.92
C LEU A 189 -6.13 -10.09 11.21
N PRO A 190 -5.20 -10.69 10.45
CA PRO A 190 -4.72 -12.03 10.73
C PRO A 190 -3.93 -12.05 12.05
N GLU A 191 -3.86 -13.20 12.73
CA GLU A 191 -3.25 -13.27 14.08
C GLU A 191 -1.73 -13.03 14.10
N ARG A 192 -0.99 -13.37 13.02
CA ARG A 192 0.49 -13.41 13.07
C ARG A 192 1.20 -12.93 11.80
N SER A 193 0.56 -13.06 10.64
CA SER A 193 1.21 -12.77 9.37
C SER A 193 0.26 -12.14 8.37
N ILE A 194 0.79 -11.19 7.61
CA ILE A 194 0.08 -10.52 6.53
C ILE A 194 0.70 -10.97 5.22
N THR A 195 -0.14 -11.40 4.28
CA THR A 195 0.30 -11.74 2.92
C THR A 195 0.00 -10.57 2.01
N ILE A 196 1.02 -10.04 1.34
CA ILE A 196 0.90 -8.90 0.44
C ILE A 196 1.11 -9.32 -1.01
N HIS A 197 0.39 -8.60 -1.87
CA HIS A 197 0.39 -8.73 -3.31
C HIS A 197 0.82 -7.41 -3.97
N GLN A 198 1.64 -7.50 -5.01
CA GLN A 198 2.10 -6.37 -5.80
C GLN A 198 1.03 -6.03 -6.83
N ILE A 199 0.99 -4.76 -7.23
CA ILE A 199 0.28 -4.34 -8.43
C ILE A 199 0.82 -5.16 -9.61
N SER A 200 -0.08 -5.59 -10.49
CA SER A 200 0.27 -6.36 -11.66
C SER A 200 1.45 -5.77 -12.43
N SER A 201 2.38 -6.66 -12.84
CA SER A 201 3.50 -6.30 -13.71
C SER A 201 3.03 -5.76 -15.06
N ASP A 202 1.86 -6.19 -15.52
CA ASP A 202 1.28 -5.75 -16.79
C ASP A 202 0.90 -4.26 -16.74
N LEU A 203 0.65 -3.71 -15.55
CA LEU A 203 0.42 -2.28 -15.33
C LEU A 203 1.72 -1.53 -15.05
N THR A 204 2.57 -2.07 -14.17
CA THR A 204 3.77 -1.37 -13.68
C THR A 204 4.94 -1.37 -14.66
N SER A 205 4.92 -2.26 -15.66
CA SER A 205 5.90 -2.29 -16.76
C SER A 205 5.79 -1.08 -17.69
N ASN A 206 4.60 -0.46 -17.80
CA ASN A 206 4.42 0.81 -18.50
C ASN A 206 4.84 1.98 -17.58
N PRO A 207 5.87 2.79 -17.94
CA PRO A 207 6.36 3.87 -17.09
C PRO A 207 5.31 4.93 -16.74
N ILE A 208 4.39 5.24 -17.67
CA ILE A 208 3.35 6.25 -17.48
C ILE A 208 2.33 5.77 -16.45
N ASN A 209 1.89 4.52 -16.58
CA ASN A 209 0.99 3.90 -15.62
C ASN A 209 1.64 3.83 -14.23
N ASN A 210 2.92 3.45 -14.17
CA ASN A 210 3.67 3.37 -12.92
C ASN A 210 3.78 4.75 -12.22
N GLU A 211 4.10 5.80 -12.97
CA GLU A 211 4.15 7.18 -12.43
C GLU A 211 2.77 7.65 -11.94
N PHE A 212 1.71 7.37 -12.70
CA PHE A 212 0.34 7.70 -12.29
C PHE A 212 -0.06 6.98 -11.00
N LEU A 213 0.22 5.67 -10.90
CA LEU A 213 -0.10 4.87 -9.71
C LEU A 213 0.69 5.35 -8.49
N ASP A 214 1.97 5.68 -8.66
CA ASP A 214 2.78 6.26 -7.57
C ASP A 214 2.18 7.57 -7.07
N LYS A 215 1.77 8.46 -7.98
CA LYS A 215 1.09 9.71 -7.63
C LYS A 215 -0.27 9.47 -6.99
N PHE A 216 -1.03 8.50 -7.49
CA PHE A 216 -2.34 8.12 -6.96
C PHE A 216 -2.21 7.75 -5.48
N PHE A 217 -1.40 6.76 -5.15
CA PHE A 217 -1.27 6.26 -3.77
C PHE A 217 -0.62 7.27 -2.80
N LYS A 218 0.31 8.10 -3.28
CA LYS A 218 1.00 9.09 -2.44
C LYS A 218 0.23 10.38 -2.21
N SER A 219 -0.73 10.72 -3.08
CA SER A 219 -1.40 12.02 -3.00
C SER A 219 -2.90 11.96 -3.32
N LEU A 220 -3.29 11.52 -4.51
CA LEU A 220 -4.68 11.67 -4.98
C LEU A 220 -5.64 10.77 -4.20
N TYR A 221 -5.15 9.64 -3.70
CA TYR A 221 -5.93 8.72 -2.89
C TYR A 221 -6.48 9.39 -1.62
N PHE A 222 -5.85 10.42 -1.08
CA PHE A 222 -6.23 11.08 0.18
C PHE A 222 -7.24 12.23 -0.01
N GLU A 223 -8.05 12.17 -1.07
CA GLU A 223 -9.12 13.14 -1.31
C GLU A 223 -10.27 12.96 -0.32
N ASN A 224 -10.65 14.06 0.33
CA ASN A 224 -11.65 14.09 1.40
C ASN A 224 -13.08 14.28 0.87
N ASP A 225 -13.26 14.99 -0.24
CA ASP A 225 -14.59 15.16 -0.84
C ASP A 225 -15.03 13.83 -1.48
N PRO A 226 -16.11 13.18 -1.02
CA PRO A 226 -16.50 11.86 -1.53
C PRO A 226 -16.81 11.85 -3.04
N ARG A 227 -17.23 12.98 -3.62
CA ARG A 227 -17.52 13.03 -5.06
C ARG A 227 -16.23 13.07 -5.86
N LEU A 228 -15.29 13.92 -5.46
CA LEU A 228 -13.97 13.97 -6.09
C LEU A 228 -13.20 12.66 -5.90
N LYS A 229 -13.28 12.07 -4.70
CA LYS A 229 -12.71 10.76 -4.40
C LYS A 229 -13.25 9.69 -5.35
N PHE A 230 -14.56 9.66 -5.60
CA PHE A 230 -15.15 8.74 -6.57
C PHE A 230 -14.53 8.91 -7.97
N HIS A 231 -14.41 10.15 -8.45
CA HIS A 231 -13.79 10.42 -9.75
C HIS A 231 -12.33 9.96 -9.80
N ILE A 232 -11.55 10.22 -8.76
CA ILE A 232 -10.14 9.79 -8.66
C ILE A 232 -10.03 8.27 -8.68
N LEU A 233 -10.90 7.54 -7.96
CA LEU A 233 -10.95 6.08 -8.01
C LEU A 233 -11.35 5.58 -9.41
N TYR A 234 -12.32 6.24 -10.05
CA TYR A 234 -12.76 5.88 -11.39
C TYR A 234 -11.68 6.11 -12.46
N GLN A 235 -10.74 7.05 -12.25
CA GLN A 235 -9.58 7.19 -13.15
C GLN A 235 -8.74 5.90 -13.24
N ILE A 236 -8.72 5.07 -12.19
CA ILE A 236 -8.08 3.75 -12.25
C ILE A 236 -8.88 2.83 -13.19
N ILE A 237 -10.21 2.82 -13.13
CA ILE A 237 -11.03 2.07 -14.09
C ILE A 237 -10.75 2.53 -15.51
N GLU A 238 -10.72 3.86 -15.74
CA GLU A 238 -10.45 4.45 -17.05
C GLU A 238 -9.07 4.03 -17.60
N LEU A 239 -8.03 4.07 -16.77
CA LEU A 239 -6.69 3.55 -17.12
C LEU A 239 -6.75 2.07 -17.54
N LEU A 240 -7.43 1.22 -16.77
CA LEU A 240 -7.49 -0.21 -17.03
C LEU A 240 -8.28 -0.55 -18.31
N ILE A 241 -9.40 0.15 -18.57
CA ILE A 241 -10.20 -0.08 -19.78
C ILE A 241 -9.57 0.55 -21.03
N GLU A 242 -8.73 1.57 -20.89
CA GLU A 242 -7.90 2.09 -21.98
C GLU A 242 -6.83 1.08 -22.37
N ASP A 243 -6.13 0.50 -21.38
CA ASP A 243 -5.14 -0.56 -21.62
C ASP A 243 -5.77 -1.80 -22.29
N ILE A 244 -6.96 -2.22 -21.82
CA ILE A 244 -7.76 -3.29 -22.46
C ILE A 244 -8.07 -2.97 -23.92
N LEU A 245 -8.46 -1.72 -24.22
CA LEU A 245 -8.78 -1.29 -25.56
C LEU A 245 -7.56 -1.42 -26.47
N ILE A 246 -6.41 -0.90 -26.04
CA ILE A 246 -5.16 -0.93 -26.81
C ILE A 246 -4.77 -2.38 -27.10
N HIS A 247 -4.63 -3.22 -26.08
CA HIS A 247 -4.20 -4.61 -26.25
C HIS A 247 -5.18 -5.45 -27.08
N SER A 248 -6.47 -5.24 -26.89
CA SER A 248 -7.46 -5.94 -27.70
C SER A 248 -7.44 -5.50 -29.17
N LEU A 249 -7.24 -4.19 -29.45
CA LEU A 249 -7.08 -3.69 -30.81
C LEU A 249 -5.82 -4.27 -31.47
N GLU A 250 -4.70 -4.35 -30.75
CA GLU A 250 -3.47 -4.99 -31.23
C GLU A 250 -3.70 -6.46 -31.60
N ASN A 251 -4.37 -7.23 -30.73
CA ASN A 251 -4.73 -8.64 -31.00
C ASN A 251 -5.65 -8.79 -32.22
N ILE A 252 -6.64 -7.90 -32.36
CA ILE A 252 -7.56 -7.89 -33.51
C ILE A 252 -6.79 -7.57 -34.81
N ILE A 253 -5.91 -6.56 -34.79
CA ILE A 253 -5.09 -6.17 -35.94
C ILE A 253 -4.13 -7.30 -36.31
N GLN A 254 -3.49 -7.94 -35.32
CA GLN A 254 -2.59 -9.06 -35.57
C GLN A 254 -3.33 -10.25 -36.17
N SER A 255 -4.52 -10.59 -35.65
CA SER A 255 -5.38 -11.63 -36.22
C SER A 255 -5.77 -11.35 -37.68
N PHE A 256 -5.98 -10.07 -38.04
CA PHE A 256 -6.24 -9.68 -39.41
C PHE A 256 -5.00 -9.80 -40.31
N LYS A 257 -3.83 -9.34 -39.83
CA LYS A 257 -2.54 -9.50 -40.53
C LYS A 257 -2.19 -10.97 -40.78
N ASP A 258 -2.47 -11.82 -39.80
CA ASP A 258 -2.31 -13.28 -39.86
C ASP A 258 -3.34 -13.96 -40.77
N LYS A 259 -4.26 -13.21 -41.38
CA LYS A 259 -5.38 -13.71 -42.20
C LYS A 259 -6.32 -14.68 -41.45
N LYS A 260 -6.36 -14.63 -40.12
CA LYS A 260 -7.29 -15.41 -39.28
C LYS A 260 -8.71 -14.83 -39.31
N ILE A 261 -8.85 -13.53 -39.60
CA ILE A 261 -10.12 -12.84 -39.77
C ILE A 261 -10.13 -12.00 -41.05
N TYR A 262 -11.33 -11.73 -41.58
CA TYR A 262 -11.55 -10.91 -42.78
C TYR A 262 -12.08 -9.51 -42.43
N THR A 263 -12.07 -8.59 -43.40
CA THR A 263 -12.35 -7.15 -43.22
C THR A 263 -13.68 -6.86 -42.50
N ARG A 264 -14.74 -7.59 -42.82
CA ARG A 264 -16.04 -7.42 -42.14
C ARG A 264 -15.96 -7.82 -40.66
N SER A 265 -15.31 -8.95 -40.36
CA SER A 265 -15.10 -9.39 -38.98
C SER A 265 -14.22 -8.42 -38.20
N LEU A 266 -13.22 -7.81 -38.84
CA LEU A 266 -12.41 -6.75 -38.25
C LEU A 266 -13.28 -5.57 -37.79
N GLN A 267 -14.13 -5.04 -38.68
CA GLN A 267 -15.03 -3.93 -38.34
C GLN A 267 -15.99 -4.29 -37.20
N ASP A 268 -16.57 -5.50 -37.24
CA ASP A 268 -17.50 -5.96 -36.21
C ASP A 268 -16.82 -6.12 -34.85
N LYS A 269 -15.57 -6.63 -34.82
CA LYS A 269 -14.80 -6.77 -33.58
C LYS A 269 -14.41 -5.42 -32.97
N ILE A 270 -14.01 -4.45 -33.80
CA ILE A 270 -13.69 -3.08 -33.33
C ILE A 270 -14.92 -2.42 -32.69
N LYS A 271 -16.08 -2.50 -33.36
CA LYS A 271 -17.34 -1.92 -32.84
C LYS A 271 -17.78 -2.52 -31.51
N LYS A 272 -17.43 -3.78 -31.23
CA LYS A 272 -17.78 -4.47 -29.98
C LYS A 272 -16.92 -4.07 -28.79
N ILE A 273 -15.77 -3.46 -28.99
CA ILE A 273 -14.88 -3.07 -27.89
C ILE A 273 -14.82 -1.56 -27.65
N GLU A 274 -15.35 -0.77 -28.57
CA GLU A 274 -15.46 0.67 -28.41
C GLU A 274 -16.28 1.09 -27.17
N PRO A 275 -17.45 0.48 -26.86
CA PRO A 275 -18.27 0.92 -25.75
C PRO A 275 -17.60 0.71 -24.39
N GLU A 276 -17.66 1.72 -23.53
CA GLU A 276 -17.13 1.69 -22.16
C GLU A 276 -17.69 0.50 -21.36
N LYS A 277 -19.00 0.26 -21.45
CA LYS A 277 -19.68 -0.87 -20.80
C LYS A 277 -19.06 -2.22 -21.18
N ASP A 278 -18.76 -2.44 -22.45
CA ASP A 278 -18.18 -3.70 -22.93
C ASP A 278 -16.74 -3.88 -22.43
N ARG A 279 -15.99 -2.78 -22.31
CA ARG A 279 -14.62 -2.81 -21.76
C ARG A 279 -14.60 -3.04 -20.26
N ILE A 280 -15.57 -2.52 -19.51
CA ILE A 280 -15.72 -2.84 -18.08
C ILE A 280 -16.03 -4.33 -17.89
N ASN A 281 -16.87 -4.94 -18.74
CA ASN A 281 -17.11 -6.38 -18.69
C ASN A 281 -15.84 -7.18 -18.97
N LYS A 282 -15.08 -6.81 -20.00
CA LYS A 282 -13.75 -7.40 -20.27
C LYS A 282 -12.79 -7.23 -19.09
N LEU A 283 -12.82 -6.09 -18.38
CA LEU A 283 -12.00 -5.88 -17.19
C LEU A 283 -12.29 -6.91 -16.10
N MET A 284 -13.57 -7.19 -15.85
CA MET A 284 -13.96 -8.24 -14.89
C MET A 284 -13.40 -9.60 -15.31
N GLU A 285 -13.50 -9.93 -16.61
CA GLU A 285 -12.94 -11.16 -17.16
C GLU A 285 -11.41 -11.22 -16.99
N TRP A 286 -10.68 -10.14 -17.31
CA TRP A 286 -9.22 -10.07 -17.22
C TRP A 286 -8.71 -10.23 -15.79
N CYS A 287 -9.44 -9.68 -14.83
CA CYS A 287 -9.12 -9.79 -13.40
C CYS A 287 -9.69 -11.06 -12.73
N HIS A 288 -10.40 -11.93 -13.46
CA HIS A 288 -11.11 -13.08 -12.89
C HIS A 288 -12.06 -12.72 -11.74
N MET A 289 -12.73 -11.57 -11.88
CA MET A 289 -13.70 -11.07 -10.91
C MET A 289 -15.08 -11.65 -11.23
N ASN A 290 -15.60 -12.49 -10.35
CA ASN A 290 -16.96 -13.00 -10.44
C ASN A 290 -17.91 -12.01 -9.74
N SER A 291 -19.18 -11.95 -10.17
CA SER A 291 -20.21 -11.09 -9.55
C SER A 291 -20.25 -11.20 -8.03
N ASN A 292 -20.12 -12.43 -7.51
CA ASN A 292 -20.25 -12.74 -6.08
C ASN A 292 -19.13 -12.18 -5.18
N ASN A 293 -17.99 -11.76 -5.76
CA ASN A 293 -16.88 -11.23 -4.94
C ASN A 293 -17.08 -9.75 -4.58
N ASN A 294 -18.00 -9.05 -5.24
CA ASN A 294 -18.21 -7.60 -5.09
C ASN A 294 -19.64 -7.26 -4.65
N ASP A 295 -20.31 -8.21 -3.99
CA ASP A 295 -21.71 -8.09 -3.59
C ASP A 295 -21.95 -6.81 -2.78
N ASN A 296 -21.05 -6.46 -1.85
CA ASN A 296 -21.18 -5.23 -1.06
C ASN A 296 -21.17 -3.96 -1.91
N LEU A 297 -20.24 -3.82 -2.86
CA LEU A 297 -20.18 -2.65 -3.74
C LEU A 297 -21.41 -2.59 -4.65
N HIS A 298 -21.79 -3.74 -5.21
CA HIS A 298 -22.98 -3.86 -6.05
C HIS A 298 -24.25 -3.45 -5.29
N ASP A 299 -24.46 -4.01 -4.10
CA ASP A 299 -25.63 -3.78 -3.26
C ASP A 299 -25.75 -2.32 -2.86
N LYS A 300 -24.64 -1.67 -2.46
CA LYS A 300 -24.65 -0.24 -2.14
C LYS A 300 -24.96 0.63 -3.35
N CYS A 301 -24.39 0.31 -4.53
CA CYS A 301 -24.72 1.02 -5.77
C CYS A 301 -26.21 0.85 -6.12
N ILE A 302 -26.76 -0.36 -6.00
CA ILE A 302 -28.17 -0.64 -6.30
C ILE A 302 -29.12 0.02 -5.30
N ALA A 303 -28.80 -0.01 -4.01
CA ALA A 303 -29.57 0.70 -2.99
C ALA A 303 -29.64 2.19 -3.28
N PHE A 304 -28.50 2.81 -3.62
CA PHE A 304 -28.45 4.20 -4.04
C PHE A 304 -29.30 4.46 -5.28
N LEU A 305 -29.10 3.70 -6.36
CA LEU A 305 -29.82 3.89 -7.63
C LEU A 305 -31.33 3.70 -7.48
N SER A 306 -31.75 2.71 -6.67
CA SER A 306 -33.15 2.43 -6.37
C SER A 306 -33.80 3.59 -5.62
N SER A 307 -33.08 4.23 -4.68
CA SER A 307 -33.57 5.44 -3.99
C SER A 307 -33.85 6.60 -4.94
N LYS A 308 -33.14 6.65 -6.08
CA LYS A 308 -33.30 7.65 -7.15
C LYS A 308 -34.24 7.17 -8.27
N LYS A 309 -35.00 6.09 -8.03
CA LYS A 309 -35.96 5.49 -8.98
C LYS A 309 -35.32 5.06 -10.32
N ARG A 310 -34.03 4.68 -10.30
CA ARG A 310 -33.34 4.11 -11.47
C ARG A 310 -33.52 2.59 -11.52
N LEU A 311 -33.33 2.02 -12.71
CA LEU A 311 -33.48 0.59 -12.95
C LEU A 311 -32.42 -0.22 -12.20
N GLN A 312 -32.83 -1.38 -11.68
CA GLN A 312 -31.92 -2.38 -11.16
C GLN A 312 -31.24 -3.11 -12.32
N VAL A 313 -29.93 -3.32 -12.19
CA VAL A 313 -29.05 -3.91 -13.19
C VAL A 313 -28.00 -4.75 -12.48
N ASP A 314 -27.40 -5.71 -13.17
CA ASP A 314 -26.36 -6.55 -12.57
C ASP A 314 -25.01 -5.83 -12.44
N PHE A 315 -24.10 -6.40 -11.65
CA PHE A 315 -22.69 -5.97 -11.65
C PHE A 315 -22.01 -6.43 -12.97
N PRO A 316 -21.17 -5.61 -13.62
CA PRO A 316 -20.64 -4.29 -13.21
C PRO A 316 -21.44 -3.07 -13.70
N GLU A 317 -22.61 -3.28 -14.30
CA GLU A 317 -23.45 -2.21 -14.84
C GLU A 317 -23.98 -1.28 -13.73
N SER A 318 -24.20 -1.79 -12.52
CA SER A 318 -24.59 -0.97 -11.37
C SER A 318 -23.56 0.12 -11.06
N LEU A 319 -22.26 -0.21 -11.09
CA LEU A 319 -21.17 0.74 -10.88
C LEU A 319 -21.10 1.77 -12.01
N TYR A 320 -21.25 1.35 -13.27
CA TYR A 320 -21.28 2.25 -14.42
C TYR A 320 -22.47 3.24 -14.34
N ASN A 321 -23.65 2.76 -13.96
CA ASN A 321 -24.83 3.59 -13.80
C ASN A 321 -24.69 4.58 -12.64
N PHE A 322 -24.04 4.16 -11.54
CA PHE A 322 -23.69 5.04 -10.44
C PHE A 322 -22.69 6.13 -10.89
N ARG A 323 -21.65 5.77 -11.65
CA ARG A 323 -20.72 6.74 -12.24
C ARG A 323 -21.43 7.78 -13.09
N ASN A 324 -22.35 7.36 -13.95
CA ASN A 324 -23.12 8.30 -14.77
C ASN A 324 -24.00 9.23 -13.92
N PHE A 325 -24.55 8.73 -12.82
CA PHE A 325 -25.26 9.57 -11.86
C PHE A 325 -24.32 10.63 -11.24
N ILE A 326 -23.14 10.24 -10.73
CA ILE A 326 -22.15 11.16 -10.13
C ILE A 326 -21.74 12.27 -11.12
N VAL A 327 -21.46 11.91 -12.37
CA VAL A 327 -21.01 12.85 -13.41
C VAL A 327 -22.10 13.87 -13.78
N HIS A 328 -23.34 13.43 -13.94
CA HIS A 328 -24.42 14.29 -14.46
C HIS A 328 -25.19 15.06 -13.36
N ASP A 329 -25.30 14.48 -12.17
CA ASP A 329 -26.18 14.98 -11.11
C ASP A 329 -25.40 15.54 -9.89
N PHE A 330 -24.15 15.97 -10.10
CA PHE A 330 -23.22 16.45 -9.06
C PHE A 330 -23.81 17.46 -8.06
N ARG A 331 -24.75 18.31 -8.51
CA ARG A 331 -25.41 19.34 -7.68
C ARG A 331 -26.51 18.80 -6.77
N HIS A 332 -27.07 17.63 -7.08
CA HIS A 332 -28.18 17.02 -6.34
C HIS A 332 -27.71 16.03 -5.27
N MET A 333 -26.39 15.92 -5.06
CA MET A 333 -25.77 14.95 -4.15
C MET A 333 -25.54 15.44 -2.73
N ALA A 334 -25.89 16.70 -2.40
CA ALA A 334 -25.61 17.26 -1.09
C ALA A 334 -26.19 16.41 0.06
N ASP A 335 -27.35 15.79 -0.19
CA ASP A 335 -28.05 14.96 0.79
C ASP A 335 -27.53 13.50 0.83
N ASP A 336 -26.72 13.07 -0.14
CA ASP A 336 -26.27 11.68 -0.27
C ASP A 336 -24.76 11.49 -0.01
N ILE A 337 -24.07 12.51 0.52
CA ILE A 337 -22.60 12.51 0.68
C ILE A 337 -22.10 11.30 1.48
N GLU A 338 -22.80 10.94 2.56
CA GLU A 338 -22.44 9.78 3.38
C GLU A 338 -22.59 8.47 2.62
N THR A 339 -23.67 8.31 1.86
CA THR A 339 -23.85 7.11 1.01
C THR A 339 -22.77 7.02 -0.07
N VAL A 340 -22.37 8.14 -0.67
CA VAL A 340 -21.24 8.17 -1.62
C VAL A 340 -19.94 7.78 -0.93
N ARG A 341 -19.70 8.24 0.31
CA ARG A 341 -18.52 7.85 1.09
C ARG A 341 -18.50 6.34 1.36
N GLU A 342 -19.63 5.75 1.74
CA GLU A 342 -19.74 4.30 1.96
C GLU A 342 -19.56 3.47 0.69
N ILE A 343 -20.01 3.99 -0.47
CA ILE A 343 -19.77 3.36 -1.77
C ILE A 343 -18.29 3.46 -2.13
N ASN A 344 -17.66 4.63 -1.92
CA ASN A 344 -16.23 4.80 -2.18
C ASN A 344 -15.38 3.82 -1.37
N PHE A 345 -15.74 3.55 -0.12
CA PHE A 345 -15.02 2.56 0.69
C PHE A 345 -15.00 1.17 0.02
N GLU A 346 -16.16 0.67 -0.41
CA GLU A 346 -16.21 -0.62 -1.13
C GLU A 346 -15.52 -0.53 -2.50
N PHE A 347 -15.63 0.64 -3.15
CA PHE A 347 -15.01 0.87 -4.45
C PHE A 347 -13.48 0.88 -4.35
N GLU A 348 -12.91 1.42 -3.27
CA GLU A 348 -11.47 1.36 -2.99
C GLU A 348 -10.95 -0.06 -2.89
N LEU A 349 -11.63 -0.90 -2.09
CA LEU A 349 -11.27 -2.31 -1.94
C LEU A 349 -11.32 -3.03 -3.28
N PHE A 350 -12.37 -2.76 -4.06
CA PHE A 350 -12.52 -3.27 -5.41
C PHE A 350 -11.41 -2.80 -6.36
N ILE A 351 -11.02 -1.51 -6.33
CA ILE A 351 -9.89 -0.99 -7.10
C ILE A 351 -8.60 -1.72 -6.73
N PHE A 352 -8.35 -1.96 -5.44
CA PHE A 352 -7.16 -2.69 -5.01
C PHE A 352 -7.16 -4.14 -5.52
N ASP A 353 -8.31 -4.82 -5.51
CA ASP A 353 -8.48 -6.15 -6.12
C ASP A 353 -8.18 -6.16 -7.60
N LEU A 354 -8.66 -5.16 -8.34
CA LEU A 354 -8.37 -5.02 -9.77
C LEU A 354 -6.88 -4.83 -10.03
N LEU A 355 -6.23 -3.90 -9.33
CA LEU A 355 -4.81 -3.60 -9.53
C LEU A 355 -3.89 -4.80 -9.25
N ILE A 356 -4.25 -5.65 -8.29
CA ILE A 356 -3.52 -6.87 -7.95
C ILE A 356 -3.78 -7.99 -8.97
N SER A 357 -5.03 -8.15 -9.40
CA SER A 357 -5.46 -9.31 -10.18
C SER A 357 -5.36 -9.13 -11.70
N TYR A 358 -5.18 -7.89 -12.15
CA TYR A 358 -5.13 -7.55 -13.57
C TYR A 358 -4.06 -8.32 -14.32
N LYS A 359 -4.43 -8.94 -15.44
CA LYS A 359 -3.48 -9.58 -16.35
C LYS A 359 -3.89 -9.39 -17.79
N HIS A 360 -2.93 -9.11 -18.65
CA HIS A 360 -3.14 -9.09 -20.09
C HIS A 360 -3.60 -10.46 -20.57
N LYS A 361 -4.68 -10.49 -21.36
CA LYS A 361 -5.16 -11.70 -22.01
C LYS A 361 -4.92 -11.61 -23.51
N THR A 362 -4.43 -12.71 -24.06
CA THR A 362 -4.47 -12.96 -25.50
C THR A 362 -5.83 -13.58 -25.83
N ASP A 363 -6.67 -12.82 -26.54
CA ASP A 363 -7.98 -13.26 -27.06
C ASP A 363 -7.84 -14.27 -28.23
#